data_AF-A0A960GI07-F1
#
_entry.id   AF-A0A960GI07-F1
#
_cell.length_a   1.000
_cell.length_b   1.000
_cell.length_c   1.000
_cell.angle_alpha   90.00
_cell.angle_beta   90.00
_cell.angle_gamma   90.00
#
_symmetry.space_group_name_H-M   'P 1'
#
loop_
_entity.id
_entity.type
_entity.pdbx_description
1 polymer ?
#
loop_
_entity_poly.entity_id
_entity_poly.type
_entity_poly.pdbx_seq_one_letter_code
_entity_poly.pdbx_strand_id
1 'polypeptide(L)' 'MPDDLTLLRQYEPVIRYNRGEMFYPCSVEDFVAASALYRRTDDEPEELAARGSLTLDRLAELGRVHVGDIIYL' A
#
# COMPACT_ATOMS: atom_id res chain seq x y z
N MET A 1 0.02 -6.64 -41.34
CA MET A 1 -0.35 -5.99 -40.06
C MET A 1 -0.02 -6.98 -38.97
N PRO A 2 0.72 -6.61 -37.91
CA PRO A 2 0.90 -7.48 -36.75
C PRO A 2 -0.46 -7.76 -36.10
N ASP A 3 -0.63 -8.93 -35.48
CA ASP A 3 -1.80 -9.18 -34.63
C ASP A 3 -1.71 -8.38 -33.31
N ASP A 4 -2.84 -8.24 -32.63
CA ASP A 4 -2.94 -7.45 -31.40
C ASP A 4 -1.97 -7.94 -30.31
N LEU A 5 -1.75 -9.26 -30.21
CA LEU A 5 -0.82 -9.85 -29.24
C LEU A 5 0.63 -9.45 -29.53
N THR A 6 1.01 -9.41 -30.81
CA THR A 6 2.33 -8.99 -31.27
C THR A 6 2.57 -7.52 -30.96
N LEU A 7 1.55 -6.67 -31.13
CA LEU A 7 1.61 -5.26 -30.79
C LEU A 7 1.77 -5.04 -29.28
N LEU A 8 0.99 -5.75 -28.46
CA LEU A 8 1.06 -5.64 -27.00
C LEU A 8 2.45 -6.03 -26.48
N ARG A 9 3.01 -7.15 -26.94
CA ARG A 9 4.34 -7.62 -26.55
C ARG A 9 5.47 -6.65 -26.89
N GLN A 10 5.34 -5.94 -28.02
CA GLN A 10 6.33 -4.96 -28.44
C GLN A 10 6.38 -3.74 -27.50
N TYR A 11 5.26 -3.41 -26.85
CA TYR A 11 5.11 -2.27 -25.96
C TYR A 11 4.83 -2.67 -24.50
N GLU A 12 5.14 -3.91 -24.13
CA GLU A 12 5.04 -4.35 -22.73
C GLU A 12 5.94 -3.45 -21.86
N PRO A 13 5.40 -2.87 -20.77
CA PRO A 13 6.19 -2.02 -19.90
C PRO A 13 7.27 -2.86 -19.21
N VAL A 14 8.53 -2.64 -19.60
CA VAL A 14 9.67 -3.20 -18.90
C VAL A 14 9.94 -2.35 -17.67
N ILE A 15 9.50 -2.81 -16.50
CA ILE A 15 9.86 -2.14 -15.25
C ILE A 15 11.33 -2.44 -14.94
N ARG A 16 12.20 -1.47 -15.18
CA ARG A 16 13.63 -1.59 -14.91
C ARG A 16 13.95 -0.96 -13.56
N TYR A 17 14.01 -1.79 -12.52
CA TYR A 17 14.47 -1.35 -11.20
C TYR A 17 15.99 -1.12 -11.24
N ASN A 18 16.44 0.01 -10.72
CA ASN A 18 17.87 0.25 -10.54
C ASN A 18 18.38 -0.58 -9.35
N ARG A 19 19.52 -1.26 -9.53
CA ARG A 19 20.17 -2.01 -8.46
C ARG A 19 20.61 -1.03 -7.36
N GLY A 20 19.90 -1.04 -6.24
CA GLY A 20 20.17 -0.15 -5.09
C GLY A 20 19.05 0.85 -4.79
N GLU A 21 17.97 0.91 -5.57
CA GLU A 21 16.75 1.56 -5.11
C GLU A 21 16.10 0.70 -4.01
N MET A 22 15.77 1.32 -2.86
CA MET A 22 15.12 0.64 -1.73
C MET A 22 13.67 0.20 -2.03
N PHE A 23 13.17 0.47 -3.22
CA PHE A 23 11.79 0.24 -3.64
C PHE A 23 11.73 -0.95 -4.61
N TYR A 24 12.10 -2.13 -4.11
CA TYR A 24 11.62 -3.34 -4.75
C TYR A 24 10.10 -3.43 -4.54
N PRO A 25 9.34 -3.97 -5.50
CA PRO A 25 7.96 -4.34 -5.24
C PRO A 25 7.90 -5.18 -3.97
N CYS A 26 7.29 -4.64 -2.93
CA CYS A 26 7.00 -5.37 -1.71
C CYS A 26 5.53 -5.81 -1.75
N SER A 27 5.26 -6.93 -1.10
CA SER A 27 3.89 -7.37 -0.83
C SER A 27 3.18 -6.27 -0.03
N VAL A 28 2.07 -5.76 -0.56
CA VAL A 28 1.27 -4.73 0.11
C VAL A 28 0.67 -5.31 1.38
N GLU A 29 0.27 -6.59 1.32
CA GLU A 29 -0.23 -7.37 2.43
C GLU A 29 0.80 -7.46 3.56
N ASP A 30 2.05 -7.81 3.25
CA ASP A 30 3.11 -7.94 4.26
C ASP A 30 3.50 -6.57 4.85
N PHE A 31 3.52 -5.53 4.02
CA PHE A 31 3.75 -4.16 4.48
C PHE A 31 2.68 -3.73 5.48
N VAL A 32 1.40 -3.90 5.13
CA VAL A 32 0.27 -3.54 6.01
C VAL A 32 0.26 -4.37 7.28
N ALA A 33 0.53 -5.68 7.20
CA ALA A 33 0.63 -6.54 8.38
C ALA A 33 1.76 -6.09 9.32
N ALA A 34 2.86 -5.56 8.78
CA ALA A 34 3.98 -5.06 9.56
C ALA A 34 3.80 -3.62 10.09
N SER A 35 2.70 -2.93 9.79
CA SER A 35 2.43 -1.56 10.23
C SER A 35 1.49 -1.49 11.44
N ALA A 36 1.57 -0.38 12.17
CA ALA A 36 0.54 0.05 13.12
C ALA A 36 -0.23 1.21 12.49
N LEU A 37 -1.53 1.34 12.77
CA LEU A 37 -2.34 2.45 12.25
C LEU A 37 -2.56 3.49 13.35
N TYR A 38 -2.26 4.74 13.04
CA TYR A 38 -2.47 5.86 13.95
C TYR A 38 -3.45 6.86 13.33
N ARG A 39 -4.21 7.52 14.21
CA ARG A 39 -4.94 8.74 13.92
C ARG A 39 -4.17 9.94 14.43
N ARG A 40 -4.01 10.94 13.58
CA ARG A 40 -3.48 12.24 13.98
C ARG A 40 -4.51 12.99 14.82
N THR A 41 -4.09 13.42 15.99
CA THR A 41 -4.81 14.32 16.90
C THR A 41 -3.98 15.58 17.13
N ASP A 42 -4.52 16.60 17.79
CA ASP A 42 -3.75 17.79 18.18
C ASP A 42 -2.77 17.48 19.33
N ASP A 43 -3.08 16.46 20.13
CA ASP A 43 -2.23 15.91 21.19
C ASP A 43 -1.44 14.69 20.68
N GLU A 44 -1.26 13.66 21.51
CA GLU A 44 -0.54 12.44 21.16
C GLU A 44 -1.35 11.53 20.22
N PRO A 45 -0.76 11.03 19.10
CA PRO A 45 -1.47 10.21 18.13
C PRO A 45 -2.16 9.00 18.76
N GLU A 46 -3.41 8.77 18.37
CA GLU A 46 -4.18 7.63 18.86
C GLU A 46 -3.92 6.39 18.00
N GLU A 47 -3.53 5.29 18.64
CA GLU A 47 -3.36 4.01 17.95
C GLU A 47 -4.73 3.37 17.66
N LEU A 48 -5.06 3.25 16.38
CA LEU A 48 -6.29 2.60 15.90
C LEU A 48 -6.10 1.09 15.69
N ALA A 49 -4.88 0.66 15.39
CA ALA A 49 -4.52 -0.74 15.25
C ALA A 49 -3.03 -0.97 15.55
N ALA A 50 -2.74 -1.93 16.41
CA ALA A 50 -1.38 -2.30 16.76
C ALA A 50 -0.64 -2.97 15.59
N ARG A 51 0.69 -2.88 15.61
CA ARG A 51 1.56 -3.61 14.66
C ARG A 51 1.22 -5.11 14.66
N GLY A 52 1.06 -5.70 13.47
CA GLY A 52 0.72 -7.11 13.33
C GLY A 52 -0.78 -7.42 13.35
N SER A 53 -1.64 -6.44 13.66
CA SER A 53 -3.09 -6.65 13.73
C SER A 53 -3.85 -6.23 12.47
N LEU A 54 -3.16 -5.60 11.51
CA LEU A 54 -3.76 -5.09 10.28
C LEU A 54 -3.80 -6.14 9.17
N THR A 55 -4.94 -6.19 8.49
CA THR A 55 -5.13 -6.81 7.19
C THR A 55 -5.65 -5.73 6.22
N LEU A 56 -5.64 -6.00 4.90
CA LEU A 56 -6.19 -5.06 3.92
C LEU A 56 -7.68 -4.77 4.16
N ASP A 57 -8.46 -5.80 4.48
CA ASP A 57 -9.89 -5.64 4.77
C ASP A 57 -10.12 -4.80 6.03
N ARG A 58 -9.33 -5.05 7.07
CA ARG A 58 -9.42 -4.29 8.32
C ARG A 58 -8.99 -2.83 8.14
N LEU A 59 -7.93 -2.60 7.36
CA LEU A 59 -7.50 -1.25 6.99
C LEU A 59 -8.60 -0.50 6.22
N ALA A 60 -9.25 -1.16 5.27
CA ALA A 60 -10.34 -0.58 4.51
C ALA A 60 -11.57 -0.27 5.39
N GLU A 61 -11.87 -1.13 6.37
CA GLU A 61 -12.92 -0.89 7.37
C GLU A 61 -12.61 0.33 8.24
N LEU A 62 -11.40 0.40 8.80
CA LEU A 62 -10.97 1.52 9.63
C LEU A 62 -11.00 2.83 8.84
N GLY A 63 -10.57 2.83 7.58
CA GLY A 63 -10.66 4.00 6.70
C GLY A 63 -12.10 4.48 6.46
N ARG A 64 -13.09 3.58 6.44
CA ARG A 64 -14.52 3.94 6.33
C ARG A 64 -15.08 4.47 7.64
N VAL A 65 -14.62 3.96 8.78
CA VAL A 65 -15.05 4.43 10.11
C VAL A 65 -14.49 5.82 10.41
N HIS A 66 -13.25 6.08 10.00
CA HIS A 66 -12.49 7.31 10.29
C HIS A 66 -12.48 8.29 9.11
N VAL A 67 -13.59 8.40 8.37
CA VAL A 67 -13.69 9.35 7.25
C VAL A 67 -13.57 10.78 7.78
N GLY A 68 -12.65 11.54 7.19
CA GLY A 68 -12.34 12.92 7.58
C GLY A 68 -11.21 13.04 8.60
N ASP A 69 -10.84 11.95 9.26
CA ASP A 69 -9.64 11.89 10.09
C ASP A 69 -8.40 11.72 9.21
N ILE A 70 -7.26 12.17 9.71
CA ILE A 70 -5.96 11.89 9.08
C ILE A 70 -5.39 10.66 9.77
N ILE A 71 -5.40 9.54 9.05
CA ILE A 71 -4.84 8.26 9.51
C ILE A 71 -3.60 7.90 8.70
N TYR A 72 -2.62 7.26 9.34
CA TYR A 72 -1.36 6.85 8.72
C TYR A 72 -0.83 5.54 9.30
N LEU A 73 -0.12 4.78 8.45
CA LEU A 73 0.55 3.50 8.75
C LEU A 73 1.98 3.67 9.25
#